data_AF-A0AAP2USS6-F1
#
_entry.id   AF-A0AAP2USS6-F1
#
_cell.length_a   1.000
_cell.length_b   1.000
_cell.length_c   1.000
_cell.angle_alpha   90.00
_cell.angle_beta   90.00
_cell.angle_gamma   90.00
#
_symmetry.space_group_name_H-M   'P 1'
#
loop_
_entity.id
_entity.type
_entity.pdbx_description
1 polymer ?
#
loop_
_entity_poly.entity_id
_entity_poly.type
_entity_poly.pdbx_seq_one_letter_code
_entity_poly.pdbx_strand_id
1 'polypeptide(L)'
;MPSGFDVSPMSGSSFPPRYRAPVTGMAEVFRVWLPGEDEDDRRTVGHLIRQEPDGLAFMSGVGSDDGDAMQGNRRLIQELLREGFAAGTSVTEMRDAVYRASLTDDIAWVDLDDFYATIREEWYGDRATGALGGGGTGRRDAEGRS
;
A
#
# COMPACT_ATOMS: atom_id res chain seq x y z
N MET A 1 -18.91 38.65 45.05
CA MET A 1 -18.03 37.46 44.81
C MET A 1 -18.81 36.22 45.23
N PRO A 2 -18.71 35.06 44.56
CA PRO A 2 -17.93 34.69 43.36
C PRO A 2 -18.84 34.60 42.10
N SER A 3 -18.48 35.10 40.91
CA SER A 3 -17.38 34.76 39.98
C SER A 3 -17.62 33.48 39.18
N GLY A 4 -17.92 33.70 37.89
CA GLY A 4 -17.55 32.88 36.73
C GLY A 4 -17.59 31.37 36.87
N PHE A 5 -18.63 30.74 36.33
CA PHE A 5 -18.43 29.42 35.78
C PHE A 5 -17.64 29.57 34.47
N ASP A 6 -16.38 29.17 34.57
CA ASP A 6 -15.53 28.79 33.48
C ASP A 6 -16.24 27.73 32.62
N VAL A 7 -16.55 28.09 31.38
CA VAL A 7 -16.86 27.13 30.31
C VAL A 7 -15.85 27.30 29.19
N SER A 8 -14.57 27.33 29.55
CA SER A 8 -13.51 26.84 28.67
C SER A 8 -13.92 25.44 28.17
N PRO A 9 -13.70 25.16 26.87
CA PRO A 9 -14.38 24.09 26.16
C PRO A 9 -14.05 22.72 26.78
N MET A 10 -15.02 22.12 27.49
CA MET A 10 -14.88 20.74 27.94
C MET A 10 -15.05 19.82 26.75
N SER A 11 -13.91 19.28 26.31
CA SER A 11 -13.78 18.01 25.60
C SER A 11 -14.77 17.83 24.47
N GLY A 12 -14.44 18.41 23.32
CA GLY A 12 -14.84 17.79 22.05
C GLY A 12 -14.37 16.34 22.11
N SER A 13 -15.31 15.42 22.31
CA SER A 13 -15.10 14.00 22.12
C SER A 13 -14.75 13.80 20.65
N SER A 14 -13.47 13.97 20.31
CA SER A 14 -12.94 13.53 19.03
C SER A 14 -12.83 12.02 19.13
N PHE A 15 -13.93 11.32 18.88
CA PHE A 15 -13.82 9.94 18.44
C PHE A 15 -12.84 9.94 17.26
N PRO A 16 -11.69 9.24 17.35
CA PRO A 16 -10.72 9.30 16.28
C PRO A 16 -11.35 8.68 15.03
N PRO A 17 -11.13 9.30 13.86
CA PRO A 17 -11.68 8.78 12.63
C PRO A 17 -11.07 7.41 12.33
N ARG A 18 -11.95 6.43 12.14
CA ARG A 18 -11.66 5.04 11.81
C ARG A 18 -11.15 5.02 10.37
N TYR A 19 -9.84 4.85 10.19
CA TYR A 19 -9.12 5.10 8.92
C TYR A 19 -9.99 4.93 7.67
N ARG A 20 -10.14 6.01 6.92
CA ARG A 20 -10.86 5.98 5.66
C ARG A 20 -9.95 5.38 4.59
N ALA A 21 -10.52 4.65 3.63
CA ALA A 21 -9.79 4.31 2.42
C ALA A 21 -9.52 5.59 1.60
N PRO A 22 -8.26 5.95 1.29
CA PRO A 22 -7.95 7.05 0.37
C PRO A 22 -8.51 6.73 -1.02
N VAL A 23 -9.24 7.66 -1.65
CA VAL A 23 -9.96 7.37 -2.90
C VAL A 23 -9.49 8.22 -4.08
N THR A 24 -9.33 9.53 -3.90
CA THR A 24 -9.04 10.50 -4.99
C THR A 24 -8.39 11.76 -4.41
N GLY A 25 -7.66 12.52 -5.23
CA GLY A 25 -6.98 13.75 -4.86
C GLY A 25 -5.58 13.53 -4.28
N MET A 26 -4.99 14.58 -3.71
CA MET A 26 -3.60 14.53 -3.23
C MET A 26 -3.44 13.67 -1.97
N ALA A 27 -2.37 12.89 -1.92
CA ALA A 27 -1.99 12.07 -0.79
C ALA A 27 -0.46 11.96 -0.64
N GLU A 28 -0.03 11.69 0.59
CA GLU A 28 1.32 11.22 0.88
C GLU A 28 1.40 9.74 0.53
N VAL A 29 2.41 9.37 -0.25
CA VAL A 29 2.67 7.99 -0.62
C VAL A 29 4.15 7.70 -0.44
N PHE A 30 4.46 6.57 0.17
CA PHE A 30 5.80 6.00 0.10
C PHE A 30 5.75 4.52 -0.24
N ARG A 31 6.76 4.09 -0.98
CA ARG A 31 6.98 2.69 -1.34
C ARG A 31 7.71 1.99 -0.20
N VAL A 32 7.22 0.82 0.18
CA VAL A 32 7.92 -0.14 1.03
C VAL A 32 8.58 -1.18 0.14
N TRP A 33 9.86 -1.44 0.37
CA TRP A 33 10.65 -2.35 -0.45
C TRP A 33 11.55 -3.26 0.38
N LEU A 34 12.06 -4.32 -0.25
CA LEU A 34 13.12 -5.17 0.29
C LEU A 34 14.30 -5.19 -0.68
N PRO A 35 15.54 -5.34 -0.17
CA PRO A 35 16.68 -5.56 -1.04
C PRO A 35 16.48 -6.86 -1.84
N GLY A 36 16.82 -6.79 -3.12
CA GLY A 36 16.99 -7.92 -4.01
C GLY A 36 18.40 -8.50 -3.90
N GLU A 37 18.77 -9.32 -4.87
CA GLU A 37 20.07 -9.97 -4.88
C GLU A 37 21.20 -9.00 -5.28
N ASP A 38 20.86 -7.97 -6.07
CA ASP A 38 21.77 -6.94 -6.55
C ASP A 38 21.44 -5.55 -5.94
N GLU A 39 22.43 -4.66 -5.92
CA GLU A 39 22.35 -3.32 -5.28
C GLU A 39 21.25 -2.42 -5.88
N ASP A 40 20.91 -2.65 -7.16
CA ASP A 40 19.87 -1.94 -7.89
C ASP A 40 18.53 -2.69 -7.94
N ASP A 41 18.50 -3.95 -7.50
CA ASP A 41 17.28 -4.75 -7.49
C ASP A 41 16.51 -4.48 -6.19
N ARG A 42 15.52 -3.58 -6.25
CA ARG A 42 14.62 -3.31 -5.13
C ARG A 42 13.27 -3.93 -5.42
N ARG A 43 12.85 -4.86 -4.57
CA ARG A 43 11.57 -5.55 -4.70
C ARG A 43 10.51 -4.82 -3.91
N THR A 44 9.48 -4.33 -4.60
CA THR A 44 8.37 -3.57 -4.02
C THR A 44 7.44 -4.48 -3.22
N VAL A 45 7.35 -4.28 -1.90
CA VAL A 45 6.36 -4.98 -1.04
C VAL A 45 4.99 -4.33 -1.20
N GLY A 46 4.94 -3.01 -1.31
CA GLY A 46 3.71 -2.26 -1.46
C GLY A 46 3.91 -0.77 -1.24
N HIS A 47 2.79 -0.05 -1.17
CA HIS A 47 2.76 1.39 -0.99
C HIS A 47 1.86 1.72 0.20
N LEU A 48 2.34 2.55 1.10
CA LEU A 48 1.52 3.15 2.14
C LEU A 48 1.01 4.50 1.65
N ILE A 49 -0.29 4.71 1.75
CA ILE A 49 -0.99 5.90 1.29
C ILE A 49 -1.63 6.55 2.49
N ARG A 50 -1.33 7.83 2.69
CA ARG A 50 -1.91 8.66 3.74
C ARG A 50 -2.55 9.89 3.13
N GLN A 51 -3.82 10.14 3.46
CA GLN A 51 -4.58 11.27 2.96
C GLN A 51 -5.26 12.00 4.13
N GLU A 52 -5.26 13.33 4.13
CA GLU A 52 -5.97 14.10 5.14
C GLU A 52 -7.51 13.96 4.99
N PRO A 53 -8.27 13.98 6.09
CA PRO A 53 -7.82 14.07 7.48
C PRO A 53 -7.43 12.71 8.11
N ASP A 54 -7.91 11.62 7.53
CA ASP A 54 -7.97 10.31 8.20
C ASP A 54 -7.80 9.11 7.25
N GLY A 55 -7.37 9.36 6.02
CA GLY A 55 -7.10 8.34 5.02
C GLY A 55 -5.81 7.58 5.32
N LEU A 56 -5.89 6.25 5.44
CA LEU A 56 -4.72 5.38 5.53
C LEU A 56 -4.98 4.03 4.87
N ALA A 57 -4.14 3.64 3.93
CA ALA A 57 -4.20 2.32 3.30
C ALA A 57 -2.81 1.82 2.95
N PHE A 58 -2.61 0.51 3.08
CA PHE A 58 -1.46 -0.18 2.52
C PHE A 58 -1.90 -1.02 1.33
N MET A 59 -1.35 -0.71 0.16
CA MET A 59 -1.61 -1.43 -1.07
C MET A 59 -0.43 -2.31 -1.42
N SER A 60 -0.66 -3.61 -1.63
CA SER A 60 0.38 -4.58 -1.95
C SER A 60 -0.06 -5.46 -3.11
N GLY A 61 0.81 -5.57 -4.13
CA GLY A 61 0.65 -6.48 -5.25
C GLY A 61 1.15 -7.89 -4.97
N VAL A 62 1.69 -8.12 -3.77
CA VAL A 62 2.31 -9.38 -3.37
C VAL A 62 1.29 -10.53 -3.44
N GLY A 63 1.49 -11.47 -4.35
CA GLY A 63 0.72 -12.71 -4.51
C GLY A 63 1.30 -13.87 -3.69
N SER A 64 0.59 -15.00 -3.63
CA SER A 64 0.99 -16.18 -2.84
C SER A 64 2.36 -16.75 -3.20
N ASP A 65 2.81 -16.51 -4.42
CA ASP A 65 4.01 -17.10 -4.99
C ASP A 65 5.26 -16.23 -4.74
N ASP A 66 5.06 -15.05 -4.13
CA ASP A 66 6.16 -14.19 -3.69
C ASP A 66 6.83 -14.78 -2.45
N GLY A 67 8.16 -14.72 -2.42
CA GLY A 67 8.98 -15.35 -1.39
C GLY A 67 8.64 -14.93 0.05
N ASP A 68 9.00 -15.79 1.00
CA ASP A 68 8.67 -15.68 2.43
C ASP A 68 9.00 -14.30 3.04
N ALA A 69 10.08 -13.66 2.60
CA ALA A 69 10.47 -12.33 3.08
C ALA A 69 9.44 -11.24 2.71
N MET A 70 8.95 -11.24 1.46
CA MET A 70 7.93 -10.29 1.00
C MET A 70 6.61 -10.51 1.73
N GLN A 71 6.22 -11.78 1.90
CA GLN A 71 5.04 -12.17 2.68
C GLN A 71 5.15 -11.77 4.14
N GLY A 72 6.31 -11.99 4.76
CA GLY A 72 6.58 -11.62 6.15
C GLY A 72 6.47 -10.11 6.37
N ASN A 73 7.08 -9.31 5.50
CA ASN A 73 7.02 -7.84 5.60
C ASN A 73 5.59 -7.31 5.37
N ARG A 74 4.88 -7.84 4.38
CA ARG A 74 3.45 -7.53 4.17
C ARG A 74 2.62 -7.83 5.42
N ARG A 75 2.79 -9.00 6.04
CA ARG A 75 2.05 -9.38 7.25
C ARG A 75 2.36 -8.46 8.41
N LEU A 76 3.64 -8.14 8.63
CA LEU A 76 4.06 -7.19 9.66
C LEU A 76 3.35 -5.84 9.52
N ILE A 77 3.31 -5.29 8.31
CA ILE A 77 2.63 -4.00 8.07
C ILE A 77 1.14 -4.12 8.33
N GLN A 78 0.49 -5.19 7.85
CA GLN A 78 -0.93 -5.42 8.10
C GLN A 78 -1.26 -5.58 9.60
N GLU A 79 -0.38 -6.23 10.35
CA GLU A 79 -0.48 -6.37 11.80
C GLU A 79 -0.34 -5.02 12.51
N LEU A 80 0.69 -4.23 12.16
CA LEU A 80 0.88 -2.87 12.70
C LEU A 80 -0.36 -1.99 12.47
N LEU A 81 -0.87 -1.97 11.23
CA LEU A 81 -2.08 -1.19 10.90
C LEU A 81 -3.30 -1.67 11.69
N ARG A 82 -3.46 -2.99 11.84
CA ARG A 82 -4.58 -3.59 12.58
C ARG A 82 -4.50 -3.28 14.07
N GLU A 83 -3.32 -3.40 14.68
CA GLU A 83 -3.08 -3.10 16.09
C GLU A 83 -3.27 -1.61 16.36
N GLY A 84 -2.71 -0.76 15.49
CA GLY A 84 -2.91 0.69 15.53
C GLY A 84 -4.37 1.10 15.48
N PHE A 85 -5.12 0.51 14.55
CA PHE A 85 -6.56 0.73 14.44
C PHE A 85 -7.29 0.29 15.73
N ALA A 86 -6.97 -0.89 16.27
CA ALA A 86 -7.59 -1.39 17.50
C ALA A 86 -7.25 -0.54 18.73
N ALA A 87 -6.04 0.04 18.76
CA ALA A 87 -5.57 0.94 19.83
C ALA A 87 -6.07 2.38 19.67
N GLY A 88 -6.70 2.74 18.55
CA GLY A 88 -7.15 4.11 18.26
C GLY A 88 -6.01 5.08 17.97
N THR A 89 -4.87 4.58 17.48
CA THR A 89 -3.70 5.38 17.10
C THR A 89 -4.03 6.32 15.94
N SER A 90 -3.48 7.53 15.93
CA SER A 90 -3.72 8.47 14.83
C SER A 90 -3.11 7.97 13.51
N VAL A 91 -3.66 8.43 12.38
CA VAL A 91 -3.13 8.08 11.04
C VAL A 91 -1.67 8.47 10.90
N THR A 92 -1.28 9.65 11.41
CA THR A 92 0.10 10.14 11.34
C THR A 92 1.05 9.27 12.14
N GLU A 93 0.70 8.93 13.38
CA GLU A 93 1.52 8.03 14.21
C GLU A 93 1.66 6.65 13.58
N MET A 94 0.59 6.15 12.95
CA MET A 94 0.60 4.85 12.28
C MET A 94 1.43 4.86 11.01
N ARG A 95 1.35 5.94 10.23
CA ARG A 95 2.21 6.19 9.08
C ARG A 95 3.69 6.18 9.49
N ASP A 96 4.03 6.86 10.58
CA ASP A 96 5.39 6.93 11.11
C ASP A 96 5.87 5.60 11.72
N ALA A 97 4.97 4.79 12.26
CA ALA A 97 5.30 3.45 12.73
C ALA A 97 5.72 2.53 11.57
N VAL A 98 4.95 2.52 10.48
CA VAL A 98 5.28 1.74 9.27
C VAL A 98 6.58 2.22 8.63
N TYR A 99 6.75 3.55 8.52
CA TYR A 99 7.96 4.16 7.96
C TYR A 99 9.22 3.76 8.73
N ARG A 100 9.15 3.70 10.07
CA ARG A 100 10.29 3.30 10.91
C ARG A 100 10.54 1.78 10.93
N ALA A 101 9.51 0.97 10.71
CA ALA A 101 9.61 -0.48 10.74
C ALA A 101 10.09 -1.09 9.42
N SER A 102 10.15 -0.31 8.33
CA SER A 102 10.34 -0.83 6.97
C SER A 102 11.38 -0.03 6.20
N LEU A 103 12.00 -0.66 5.20
CA LEU A 103 12.77 0.08 4.20
C LEU A 103 11.81 0.78 3.26
N THR A 104 12.00 2.10 3.14
CA THR A 104 11.09 2.97 2.41
C THR A 104 11.86 3.92 1.52
N ASP A 105 11.21 4.38 0.45
CA ASP A 105 11.66 5.58 -0.25
C ASP A 105 11.18 6.84 0.50
N ASP A 106 11.72 7.99 0.11
CA ASP A 106 11.23 9.28 0.59
C ASP A 106 9.73 9.46 0.29
N ILE A 107 9.05 10.21 1.16
CA ILE A 107 7.62 10.49 1.01
C ILE A 107 7.38 11.37 -0.22
N ALA A 108 6.54 10.89 -1.12
CA ALA A 108 6.07 11.63 -2.28
C ALA A 108 4.65 12.17 -2.06
N TRP A 109 4.36 13.33 -2.61
CA TRP A 109 2.99 13.86 -2.70
C TRP A 109 2.47 13.63 -4.12
N VAL A 110 1.45 12.81 -4.26
CA VAL A 110 0.92 12.39 -5.56
C VAL A 110 -0.59 12.56 -5.63
N ASP A 111 -1.10 12.72 -6.85
CA ASP A 111 -2.53 12.59 -7.12
C ASP A 111 -2.91 11.11 -7.16
N LEU A 112 -3.93 10.72 -6.39
CA LEU A 112 -4.33 9.32 -6.25
C LEU A 112 -4.93 8.72 -7.53
N ASP A 113 -5.56 9.53 -8.38
CA ASP A 113 -6.16 9.02 -9.61
C ASP A 113 -5.06 8.55 -10.58
N ASP A 114 -4.00 9.35 -10.73
CA ASP A 114 -2.80 9.01 -11.52
C ASP A 114 -2.01 7.85 -10.89
N PHE A 115 -1.86 7.86 -9.56
CA PHE A 115 -1.16 6.80 -8.84
C PHE A 115 -1.87 5.45 -8.99
N TYR A 116 -3.19 5.39 -8.82
CA TYR A 116 -3.95 4.16 -8.98
C TYR A 116 -3.99 3.66 -10.43
N ALA A 117 -3.96 4.56 -11.42
CA ALA A 117 -3.79 4.17 -12.82
C ALA A 117 -2.44 3.47 -13.03
N THR A 118 -1.36 4.07 -12.53
CA THR A 118 0.01 3.53 -12.63
C THR A 118 0.14 2.15 -11.97
N ILE A 119 -0.32 2.02 -10.71
CA ILE A 119 -0.27 0.74 -9.97
C ILE A 119 -1.08 -0.36 -10.66
N ARG A 120 -2.22 0.00 -11.27
CA ARG A 120 -3.04 -0.97 -11.99
C ARG A 120 -2.31 -1.48 -13.23
N GLU A 121 -1.64 -0.60 -13.97
CA GLU A 121 -0.81 -1.00 -15.11
C GLU A 121 0.37 -1.87 -14.67
N GLU A 122 1.07 -1.52 -13.59
CA GLU A 122 2.19 -2.29 -13.07
C GLU A 122 1.78 -3.71 -12.64
N TRP A 123 0.68 -3.86 -11.89
CA TRP A 123 0.28 -5.16 -11.33
C TRP A 123 -0.57 -6.03 -12.25
N TYR A 124 -1.26 -5.42 -13.22
CA TYR A 124 -2.18 -6.14 -14.11
C TYR A 124 -1.81 -6.04 -15.59
N GLY A 125 -0.96 -5.10 -15.99
CA GLY A 125 -0.45 -4.98 -17.37
C GLY A 125 0.31 -6.21 -17.82
N ASP A 126 1.17 -6.76 -16.98
CA ASP A 126 1.91 -8.00 -17.29
C ASP A 126 1.02 -9.25 -17.35
N ARG A 127 -0.07 -9.29 -16.57
CA ARG A 127 -1.06 -10.39 -16.65
C ARG A 127 -1.86 -10.36 -17.95
N ALA A 128 -2.16 -9.17 -18.49
CA ALA A 128 -2.91 -9.04 -19.75
C ALA A 128 -2.07 -9.50 -20.96
N THR A 129 -0.77 -9.24 -20.96
CA THR A 129 0.15 -9.66 -22.03
C THR A 129 0.36 -11.19 -22.04
N GLY A 130 0.34 -11.84 -20.88
CA GLY A 130 0.38 -13.32 -20.77
C GLY A 130 -0.91 -14.02 -21.24
N ALA A 131 -2.08 -13.39 -21.07
CA ALA A 131 -3.36 -13.96 -21.48
C ALA A 131 -3.65 -13.86 -22.99
N LEU A 132 -2.97 -12.97 -23.71
CA LEU A 132 -3.13 -12.78 -25.16
C LEU A 132 -2.07 -13.51 -26.01
N GLY A 133 -1.10 -14.20 -25.38
CA GLY A 133 -0.05 -14.97 -26.07
C GLY A 133 -0.32 -16.46 -26.28
N GLY A 134 -1.40 -17.02 -25.74
CA GLY A 134 -1.70 -18.46 -25.76
C GLY A 134 -2.55 -18.94 -26.95
N GLY A 135 -2.63 -18.17 -28.04
CA GLY A 135 -3.59 -18.36 -29.12
C GLY A 135 -2.95 -18.55 -30.51
N GLY A 136 -2.27 -19.68 -30.72
CA GLY A 136 -2.22 -20.33 -32.04
C GLY A 136 -0.99 -20.06 -32.92
N THR A 137 -0.10 -21.06 -32.97
CA THR A 137 0.58 -21.60 -34.17
C THR A 137 1.21 -22.92 -33.73
N GLY A 138 1.06 -24.07 -34.36
CA GLY A 138 0.33 -24.51 -35.53
C GLY A 138 0.62 -26.01 -35.63
N ARG A 139 -0.44 -26.80 -35.71
CA ARG A 139 -0.37 -28.22 -36.03
C ARG A 139 0.21 -28.38 -37.44
N ARG A 140 1.40 -28.98 -37.53
CA ARG A 140 2.03 -29.76 -38.62
C ARG A 140 3.41 -30.08 -38.03
N ASP A 141 3.66 -31.30 -37.58
CA ASP A 141 4.21 -32.30 -38.48
C ASP A 141 3.64 -33.70 -38.21
N ALA A 142 2.85 -34.16 -39.17
CA ALA A 142 2.78 -35.57 -39.50
C ALA A 142 3.12 -35.64 -40.99
N GLU A 143 4.31 -36.15 -41.31
CA GLU A 143 4.59 -37.01 -42.47
C GLU A 143 6.09 -37.31 -42.50
N GLY A 144 6.43 -38.57 -42.22
CA GLY A 144 7.78 -39.08 -42.41
C GLY A 144 8.12 -39.25 -43.89
N ARG A 145 9.41 -39.26 -44.20
CA ARG A 145 9.97 -40.08 -45.28
C ARG A 145 11.28 -40.68 -44.81
N SER A 146 11.37 -41.96 -45.14
CA SER A 146 12.44 -42.93 -44.97
C SER A 146 13.77 -42.48 -45.57
#